data_AF-A0A534AP47-F1
#
_entry.id   AF-A0A534AP47-F1
#
_cell.length_a   1.000
_cell.length_b   1.000
_cell.length_c   1.000
_cell.angle_alpha   90.00
_cell.angle_beta   90.00
_cell.angle_gamma   90.00
#
_symmetry.space_group_name_H-M   'P 1'
#
loop_
_entity.id
_entity.type
_entity.pdbx_description
1 polymer ?
#
loop_
_entity_poly.entity_id
_entity_poly.type
_entity_poly.pdbx_seq_one_letter_code
_entity_poly.pdbx_strand_id
1 'polypeptide(L)'
;MGRLADRGNHRTRRVREPRDAARGRVAAFAAQGREIRRLDRAPAALSELAPAPPATWERLSVAAGEPEVYAVTSEQFVAQMLNLDVLGAIAFDKGCYTGQEIIARAHYRGRVKRRMQRFLTDAPTALEPGGSSVLPDGRSFRVVRAIAHTDGRCEFLAVTALA
;
A
#
# COMPACT_ATOMS: atom_id res chain seq x y z
N MET A 1 -17.58 -57.48 49.86
CA MET A 1 -18.36 -57.12 48.65
C MET A 1 -17.41 -56.43 47.69
N GLY A 2 -16.69 -57.23 46.90
CA GLY A 2 -15.65 -56.75 45.99
C GLY A 2 -16.24 -56.22 44.69
N ARG A 3 -15.68 -55.13 44.17
CA ARG A 3 -15.79 -54.78 42.75
C ARG A 3 -14.39 -54.67 42.17
N LEU A 4 -14.08 -55.64 41.31
CA LEU A 4 -13.05 -55.60 40.29
C LEU A 4 -13.27 -54.37 39.41
N ALA A 5 -12.22 -53.58 39.18
CA ALA A 5 -12.14 -52.64 38.07
C ALA A 5 -10.74 -52.73 37.45
N ASP A 6 -10.69 -53.59 36.44
CA ASP A 6 -9.98 -53.49 35.17
C ASP A 6 -8.65 -52.71 35.12
N ARG A 7 -7.55 -53.46 34.94
CA ARG A 7 -6.25 -52.94 34.51
C ARG A 7 -6.19 -52.96 32.98
N GLY A 8 -6.65 -51.87 32.36
CA GLY A 8 -6.53 -51.61 30.93
C GLY A 8 -5.28 -50.81 30.57
N ASN A 9 -4.24 -51.50 30.11
CA ASN A 9 -2.95 -51.03 29.62
C ASN A 9 -3.03 -49.92 28.54
N HIS A 10 -2.89 -48.64 28.93
CA HIS A 10 -2.65 -47.55 27.99
C HIS A 10 -1.18 -47.51 27.55
N ARG A 11 -0.83 -48.31 26.55
CA ARG A 11 0.40 -48.08 25.77
C ARG A 11 0.25 -46.74 25.06
N THR A 12 0.90 -45.71 25.58
CA THR A 12 1.14 -44.44 24.88
C THR A 12 1.90 -44.75 23.59
N ARG A 13 1.17 -44.80 22.48
CA ARG A 13 1.73 -44.90 21.15
C ARG A 13 2.53 -43.62 20.92
N ARG A 14 3.86 -43.66 21.06
CA ARG A 14 4.74 -42.56 20.63
C ARG A 14 4.41 -42.31 19.17
N VAL A 15 3.75 -41.19 18.89
CA VAL A 15 3.59 -40.68 17.54
C VAL A 15 4.99 -40.39 17.05
N ARG A 16 5.46 -41.15 16.05
CA ARG A 16 6.71 -40.84 15.36
C ARG A 16 6.53 -39.48 14.69
N GLU A 17 7.39 -38.53 15.04
CA GLU A 17 7.51 -37.27 14.31
C GLU A 17 7.89 -37.58 12.85
N PRO A 18 7.15 -37.05 11.86
CA PRO A 18 7.60 -37.11 10.47
C PRO A 18 8.79 -36.17 10.32
N ARG A 19 9.97 -36.76 10.11
CA ARG A 19 11.14 -36.06 9.53
C ARG A 19 10.82 -35.73 8.09
N ASP A 20 10.29 -34.52 7.85
CA ASP A 20 10.36 -33.90 6.53
C ASP A 20 10.28 -32.37 6.67
N ALA A 21 11.45 -31.73 6.77
CA ALA A 21 11.64 -30.32 7.07
C ALA A 21 11.44 -29.38 5.86
N ALA A 22 10.54 -29.73 4.93
CA ALA A 22 10.33 -28.97 3.69
C ALA A 22 8.90 -28.43 3.52
N ARG A 23 8.02 -28.60 4.52
CA ARG A 23 6.66 -28.03 4.48
C ARG A 23 6.59 -26.87 5.46
N GLY A 24 6.72 -25.65 4.95
CA GLY A 24 6.64 -24.46 5.77
C GLY A 24 5.29 -24.34 6.48
N ARG A 25 5.32 -23.65 7.63
CA ARG A 25 4.20 -23.56 8.55
C ARG A 25 3.10 -22.69 7.96
N VAL A 26 1.94 -23.28 7.69
CA VAL A 26 0.71 -22.57 7.37
C VAL A 26 0.19 -21.90 8.64
N ALA A 27 0.29 -20.57 8.72
CA ALA A 27 -0.50 -19.79 9.68
C ALA A 27 -1.79 -19.38 8.97
N ALA A 28 -2.82 -20.23 9.07
CA ALA A 28 -4.12 -19.93 8.49
C ALA A 28 -4.82 -18.86 9.33
N PHE A 29 -4.94 -17.64 8.81
CA PHE A 29 -5.96 -16.69 9.25
C PHE A 29 -7.09 -16.73 8.24
N ALA A 30 -8.23 -17.29 8.64
CA ALA A 30 -9.39 -17.41 7.77
C ALA A 30 -10.08 -16.03 7.63
N ALA A 31 -9.81 -15.32 6.54
CA ALA A 31 -10.69 -14.28 6.04
C ALA A 31 -11.41 -14.83 4.79
N GLN A 32 -12.73 -15.01 4.90
CA GLN A 32 -13.63 -15.41 3.80
C GLN A 32 -13.25 -16.69 3.01
N GLY A 33 -12.82 -17.76 3.68
CA GLY A 33 -12.62 -19.06 3.03
C GLY A 33 -11.47 -19.13 2.02
N ARG A 34 -10.59 -18.12 1.98
CA ARG A 34 -9.37 -18.13 1.17
C ARG A 34 -8.19 -18.61 2.01
N GLU A 35 -7.45 -19.59 1.49
CA GLU A 35 -6.24 -20.09 2.13
C GLU A 35 -5.13 -19.04 1.98
N ILE A 36 -4.70 -18.44 3.10
CA ILE A 36 -3.56 -17.55 3.13
C ILE A 36 -2.31 -18.40 3.29
N ARG A 37 -1.49 -18.48 2.23
CA ARG A 37 -0.21 -19.16 2.27
C ARG A 37 0.88 -18.16 2.61
N ARG A 38 1.64 -18.44 3.68
CA ARG A 38 2.93 -17.79 3.87
C ARG A 38 3.81 -18.17 2.69
N LEU A 39 4.36 -17.19 1.99
CA LEU A 39 5.41 -17.45 1.03
C LEU A 39 6.67 -17.84 1.83
N ASP A 40 6.92 -19.16 1.95
CA ASP A 40 8.15 -19.71 2.56
C ASP A 40 9.36 -19.54 1.64
N ARG A 41 9.11 -19.23 0.36
CA ARG A 41 10.13 -18.77 -0.56
C ARG A 41 10.52 -17.37 -0.11
N ALA A 42 11.68 -17.29 0.57
CA ALA A 42 12.47 -16.08 0.46
C ALA A 42 12.50 -15.73 -1.05
N PRO A 43 12.20 -14.49 -1.48
CA PRO A 43 12.57 -14.07 -2.83
C PRO A 43 14.01 -14.53 -3.08
N ALA A 44 14.42 -14.76 -4.35
CA ALA A 44 15.83 -14.99 -4.73
C ALA A 44 16.71 -14.28 -3.71
N ALA A 45 17.46 -15.05 -2.90
CA ALA A 45 17.86 -14.67 -1.53
C ALA A 45 18.22 -13.20 -1.57
N LEU A 46 17.68 -12.30 -0.73
CA LEU A 46 17.82 -10.83 -0.95
C LEU A 46 19.25 -10.37 -1.35
N SER A 47 20.28 -11.14 -0.95
CA SER A 47 21.68 -11.10 -1.43
C SER A 47 21.95 -11.26 -2.94
N GLU A 48 21.05 -11.87 -3.71
CA GLU A 48 21.08 -12.12 -5.15
C GLU A 48 20.43 -10.98 -5.94
N LEU A 49 19.69 -10.09 -5.26
CA LEU A 49 19.13 -8.89 -5.86
C LEU A 49 20.18 -7.78 -5.83
N ALA A 50 20.45 -7.17 -6.98
CA ALA A 50 21.26 -5.96 -7.02
C ALA A 50 20.52 -4.82 -6.29
N PRO A 51 21.16 -4.12 -5.33
CA PRO A 51 20.54 -2.98 -4.69
C PRO A 51 20.31 -1.87 -5.73
N ALA A 52 19.10 -1.31 -5.72
CA ALA A 52 18.77 -0.16 -6.53
C ALA A 52 18.97 1.14 -5.71
N PRO A 53 19.42 2.24 -6.33
CA PRO A 53 19.43 3.55 -5.69
C PRO A 53 18.01 3.95 -5.24
N PRO A 54 17.84 4.67 -4.11
CA PRO A 54 16.53 5.16 -3.66
C PRO A 54 15.74 5.93 -4.72
N ALA A 55 16.43 6.72 -5.55
CA ALA A 55 15.83 7.44 -6.67
C ALA A 55 15.12 6.52 -7.69
N THR A 56 15.51 5.25 -7.78
CA THR A 56 14.83 4.25 -8.62
C THR A 56 13.44 3.97 -8.09
N TRP A 57 13.32 3.78 -6.77
CA TRP A 57 12.03 3.58 -6.10
C TRP A 57 11.13 4.80 -6.28
N GLU A 58 11.66 6.00 -6.06
CA GLU A 58 10.91 7.25 -6.20
C GLU A 58 10.40 7.44 -7.64
N ARG A 59 11.25 7.19 -8.63
CA ARG A 59 10.86 7.24 -10.05
C ARG A 59 9.77 6.24 -10.38
N LEU A 60 9.89 5.00 -9.92
CA LEU A 60 8.86 3.97 -10.12
C LEU A 60 7.55 4.33 -9.42
N SER A 61 7.61 4.94 -8.22
CA SER A 61 6.43 5.38 -7.48
C SER A 61 5.72 6.52 -8.20
N VAL A 62 6.45 7.53 -8.70
CA VAL A 62 5.88 8.60 -9.54
C VAL A 62 5.28 8.01 -10.82
N ALA A 63 5.98 7.08 -11.47
CA ALA A 63 5.49 6.42 -12.67
C ALA A 63 4.21 5.61 -12.41
N ALA A 64 4.11 4.93 -11.27
CA ALA A 64 2.93 4.18 -10.85
C ALA A 64 1.77 5.07 -10.37
N GLY A 65 2.01 6.37 -10.17
CA GLY A 65 1.00 7.27 -9.61
C GLY A 65 0.75 7.02 -8.12
N GLU A 66 1.75 6.52 -7.40
CA GLU A 66 1.65 6.21 -5.97
C GLU A 66 1.95 7.46 -5.12
N PRO A 67 0.97 7.93 -4.32
CA PRO A 67 1.15 9.11 -3.48
C PRO A 67 2.04 8.80 -2.28
N GLU A 68 2.72 9.82 -1.77
CA GLU A 68 3.37 9.79 -0.46
C GLU A 68 2.98 11.04 0.33
N VAL A 69 2.73 10.87 1.62
CA VAL A 69 2.40 11.98 2.53
C VAL A 69 3.66 12.29 3.35
N TYR A 70 4.19 13.49 3.14
CA TYR A 70 5.33 14.03 3.86
C TYR A 70 4.84 14.88 5.02
N ALA A 71 5.71 15.19 5.98
CA ALA A 71 5.38 16.10 7.07
C ALA A 71 4.84 17.45 6.55
N VAL A 72 5.44 17.97 5.49
CA VAL A 72 5.03 19.23 4.83
C VAL A 72 3.72 19.13 4.05
N THR A 73 3.20 17.94 3.76
CA THR A 73 1.92 17.72 3.07
C THR A 73 0.85 17.09 3.96
N SER A 74 1.15 16.88 5.24
CA SER A 74 0.20 16.34 6.22
C SER A 74 -1.06 17.21 6.28
N GLU A 75 -2.22 16.55 6.38
CA GLU A 75 -3.55 17.18 6.48
C GLU A 75 -3.98 18.05 5.28
N GLN A 76 -3.20 18.09 4.19
CA GLN A 76 -3.52 18.92 3.03
C GLN A 76 -4.43 18.25 2.00
N PHE A 77 -4.56 16.92 2.07
CA PHE A 77 -5.28 16.13 1.09
C PHE A 77 -6.26 15.17 1.76
N VAL A 78 -7.44 15.05 1.17
CA VAL A 78 -8.36 13.95 1.48
C VAL A 78 -7.96 12.74 0.62
N ALA A 79 -8.21 11.52 1.10
CA ALA A 79 -7.79 10.28 0.43
C ALA A 79 -8.15 10.20 -1.06
N GLN A 80 -9.35 10.66 -1.46
CA GLN A 80 -9.77 10.69 -2.86
C GLN A 80 -8.96 11.67 -3.72
N MET A 81 -8.45 12.76 -3.14
CA MET A 81 -7.55 13.66 -3.86
C MET A 81 -6.23 12.96 -4.21
N LEU A 82 -5.79 12.02 -3.37
CA LEU A 82 -4.61 11.19 -3.59
C LEU A 82 -4.92 9.90 -4.37
N ASN A 83 -6.11 9.78 -4.95
CA ASN A 83 -6.55 8.59 -5.70
C ASN A 83 -6.60 7.29 -4.88
N LEU A 84 -6.57 7.35 -3.55
CA LEU A 84 -6.58 6.16 -2.69
C LEU A 84 -7.87 5.34 -2.83
N ASP A 85 -8.96 5.96 -3.26
CA ASP A 85 -10.22 5.28 -3.59
C ASP A 85 -10.11 4.41 -4.85
N VAL A 86 -9.44 4.90 -5.89
CA VAL A 86 -9.26 4.17 -7.15
C VAL A 86 -8.05 3.23 -7.13
N LEU A 87 -7.10 3.45 -6.21
CA LEU A 87 -5.99 2.54 -5.91
C LEU A 87 -6.41 1.36 -5.01
N GLY A 88 -7.69 1.29 -4.60
CA GLY A 88 -8.19 0.21 -3.74
C GLY A 88 -7.69 0.28 -2.28
N ALA A 89 -7.17 1.43 -1.86
CA ALA A 89 -6.65 1.65 -0.51
C ALA A 89 -7.76 2.03 0.51
N ILE A 90 -9.03 2.06 0.08
CA ILE A 90 -10.19 2.35 0.94
C ILE A 90 -11.17 1.18 0.86
N ALA A 91 -11.38 0.51 1.98
CA ALA A 91 -12.51 -0.39 2.17
C ALA A 91 -13.71 0.42 2.68
N PHE A 92 -14.77 0.49 1.87
CA PHE A 92 -16.01 1.22 2.19
C PHE A 92 -17.01 0.39 3.01
N ASP A 93 -16.78 -0.92 3.10
CA ASP A 93 -17.61 -1.94 3.75
C ASP A 93 -17.05 -2.43 5.09
N LYS A 94 -15.90 -1.89 5.53
CA LYS A 94 -15.34 -2.19 6.86
C LYS A 94 -16.06 -1.41 7.97
N GLY A 95 -15.86 -1.83 9.21
CA GLY A 95 -16.41 -1.15 10.39
C GLY A 95 -15.91 0.29 10.57
N CYS A 96 -16.37 0.94 11.65
CA CYS A 96 -16.14 2.36 11.87
C CYS A 96 -14.65 2.73 11.97
N TYR A 97 -14.20 3.74 11.22
CA TYR A 97 -12.87 4.34 11.36
C TYR A 97 -12.91 5.88 11.35
N THR A 98 -11.91 6.51 11.96
CA THR A 98 -11.82 7.97 12.07
C THR A 98 -11.85 8.64 10.70
N GLY A 99 -12.70 9.66 10.55
CA GLY A 99 -12.84 10.42 9.31
C GLY A 99 -13.64 9.72 8.20
N GLN A 100 -14.23 8.54 8.47
CA GLN A 100 -15.01 7.80 7.48
C GLN A 100 -16.18 8.60 6.91
N GLU A 101 -16.77 9.53 7.66
CA GLU A 101 -17.89 10.34 7.19
C GLU A 101 -17.50 11.19 5.98
N ILE A 102 -16.28 11.76 6.00
CA ILE A 102 -15.72 12.55 4.90
C ILE A 102 -15.47 11.63 3.71
N ILE A 103 -14.88 10.47 3.96
CA ILE A 103 -14.55 9.49 2.91
C ILE A 103 -15.82 8.95 2.23
N ALA A 104 -16.80 8.52 3.02
CA ALA A 104 -18.07 7.98 2.56
C ALA A 104 -18.92 9.05 1.86
N ARG A 105 -18.96 10.29 2.37
CA ARG A 105 -19.69 11.39 1.71
C ARG A 105 -19.15 11.64 0.31
N ALA A 106 -17.82 11.72 0.16
CA ALA A 106 -17.20 11.90 -1.14
C ALA A 106 -17.47 10.74 -2.11
N HIS A 107 -17.59 9.51 -1.60
CA HIS A 107 -17.86 8.32 -2.41
C HIS A 107 -19.34 8.20 -2.84
N TYR A 108 -20.29 8.34 -1.92
CA TYR A 108 -21.71 8.05 -2.18
C TYR A 108 -22.54 9.26 -2.65
N ARG A 109 -22.13 10.47 -2.27
CA ARG A 109 -22.94 11.70 -2.49
C ARG A 109 -22.15 12.85 -3.08
N GLY A 110 -20.82 12.76 -3.09
CA GLY A 110 -19.93 13.83 -3.47
C GLY A 110 -19.35 13.63 -4.86
N ARG A 111 -19.00 14.75 -5.50
CA ARG A 111 -18.13 14.75 -6.68
C ARG A 111 -16.73 15.16 -6.24
N VAL A 112 -15.75 14.30 -6.49
CA VAL A 112 -14.33 14.62 -6.29
C VAL A 112 -13.96 15.69 -7.33
N LYS A 113 -13.69 16.92 -6.88
CA LYS A 113 -13.37 18.06 -7.76
C LYS A 113 -11.89 18.17 -8.11
N ARG A 114 -11.02 17.56 -7.30
CA ARG A 114 -9.56 17.62 -7.44
C ARG A 114 -8.99 16.22 -7.27
N ARG A 115 -8.04 15.85 -8.12
CA ARG A 115 -7.31 14.58 -8.03
C ARG A 115 -5.85 14.79 -8.35
N MET A 116 -5.03 13.87 -7.84
CA MET A 116 -3.65 13.72 -8.19
C MET A 116 -3.55 13.32 -9.66
N GLN A 117 -2.71 14.04 -10.40
CA GLN A 117 -2.37 13.82 -11.79
C GLN A 117 -0.84 13.80 -11.91
N ARG A 118 -0.32 13.14 -12.95
CA ARG A 118 1.12 13.04 -13.22
C ARG A 118 1.52 14.02 -14.31
N PHE A 119 2.65 14.69 -14.12
CA PHE A 119 3.15 15.74 -15.00
C PHE A 119 4.65 15.58 -15.22
N LEU A 120 5.15 16.18 -16.30
CA LEU A 120 6.57 16.33 -16.62
C LEU A 120 6.81 17.79 -17.00
N THR A 121 7.84 18.41 -16.44
CA THR A 121 8.25 19.77 -16.85
C THR A 121 8.94 19.74 -18.21
N ASP A 122 8.77 20.79 -19.00
CA ASP A 122 9.40 20.97 -20.31
C ASP A 122 10.86 21.46 -20.21
N ALA A 123 11.19 22.15 -19.10
CA ALA A 123 12.51 22.67 -18.80
C ALA A 123 13.03 22.19 -17.42
N PRO A 124 14.33 22.36 -17.14
CA PRO A 124 14.87 22.12 -15.81
C PRO A 124 14.10 22.89 -14.74
N THR A 125 13.57 22.20 -13.74
CA THR A 125 12.72 22.80 -12.70
C THR A 125 12.85 21.98 -11.42
N ALA A 126 13.12 22.65 -10.31
CA ALA A 126 13.08 22.03 -9.00
C ALA A 126 11.68 22.15 -8.41
N LEU A 127 11.05 21.01 -8.12
CA LEU A 127 9.77 20.92 -7.43
C LEU A 127 9.94 20.05 -6.19
N GLU A 128 9.34 20.48 -5.10
CA GLU A 128 9.37 19.77 -3.81
C GLU A 128 7.94 19.46 -3.35
N PRO A 129 7.72 18.38 -2.58
CA PRO A 129 6.44 18.10 -1.94
C PRO A 129 5.89 19.32 -1.19
N GLY A 130 4.60 19.61 -1.38
CA GLY A 130 3.93 20.78 -0.78
C GLY A 130 4.10 22.07 -1.57
N GLY A 131 5.03 22.13 -2.53
CA GLY A 131 5.13 23.22 -3.50
C GLY A 131 3.83 23.42 -4.28
N SER A 132 3.54 24.65 -4.66
CA SER A 132 2.33 24.99 -5.43
C SER A 132 2.62 25.97 -6.54
N SER A 133 1.95 25.79 -7.68
CA SER A 133 1.98 26.70 -8.81
C SER A 133 0.70 26.54 -9.64
N VAL A 134 0.69 27.05 -10.86
CA VAL A 134 -0.45 27.08 -11.78
C VAL A 134 -0.06 26.40 -13.09
N LEU A 135 -0.94 25.54 -13.60
CA LEU A 135 -0.80 24.93 -14.93
C LEU A 135 -1.08 25.95 -16.03
N PRO A 136 -0.63 25.72 -17.29
CA PRO A 136 -0.91 26.62 -18.41
C PRO A 136 -2.40 26.90 -18.66
N ASP A 137 -3.29 25.98 -18.26
CA ASP A 137 -4.74 26.13 -18.36
C ASP A 137 -5.39 26.90 -17.18
N GLY A 138 -4.57 27.46 -16.27
CA GLY A 138 -5.01 28.24 -15.14
C GLY A 138 -5.38 27.44 -13.88
N ARG A 139 -5.36 26.09 -13.93
CA ARG A 139 -5.63 25.29 -12.74
C ARG A 139 -4.45 25.35 -11.77
N SER A 140 -4.73 25.67 -10.50
CA SER A 140 -3.72 25.55 -9.45
C SER A 140 -3.41 24.09 -9.14
N PHE A 141 -2.17 23.81 -8.79
CA PHE A 141 -1.75 22.49 -8.35
C PHE A 141 -0.92 22.58 -7.07
N ARG A 142 -0.90 21.47 -6.34
CA ARG A 142 0.01 21.27 -5.21
C ARG A 142 0.73 19.94 -5.37
N VAL A 143 2.05 19.98 -5.29
CA VAL A 143 2.93 18.83 -5.47
C VAL A 143 2.73 17.85 -4.31
N VAL A 144 2.50 16.59 -4.67
CA VAL A 144 2.47 15.45 -3.75
C VAL A 144 3.86 14.84 -3.67
N ARG A 145 4.46 14.56 -4.83
CA ARG A 145 5.77 13.91 -4.98
C ARG A 145 6.45 14.43 -6.26
N ALA A 146 7.77 14.55 -6.26
CA ALA A 146 8.54 15.02 -7.41
C ALA A 146 9.87 14.28 -7.50
N ILE A 147 10.37 14.06 -8.71
CA ILE A 147 11.71 13.50 -8.98
C ILE A 147 12.36 14.22 -10.16
N ALA A 148 13.61 14.62 -9.99
CA ALA A 148 14.41 15.20 -11.06
C ALA A 148 14.99 14.09 -11.96
N HIS A 149 14.96 14.32 -13.26
CA HIS A 149 15.66 13.54 -14.28
C HIS A 149 17.09 14.06 -14.45
N THR A 150 17.93 13.28 -15.14
CA THR A 150 19.34 13.61 -15.39
C THR A 150 19.52 14.87 -16.24
N ASP A 151 18.50 15.24 -17.02
CA ASP A 151 18.46 16.46 -17.82
C ASP A 151 17.88 17.67 -17.05
N GLY A 152 17.57 17.50 -15.76
CA GLY A 152 17.02 18.52 -14.89
C GLY A 152 15.49 18.68 -14.96
N ARG A 153 14.80 18.06 -15.93
CA ARG A 153 13.34 18.07 -15.96
C ARG A 153 12.78 17.29 -14.77
N CYS A 154 11.59 17.65 -14.32
CA CYS A 154 10.96 17.05 -13.17
C CYS A 154 9.71 16.28 -13.58
N GLU A 155 9.65 15.00 -13.20
CA GLU A 155 8.40 14.23 -13.24
C GLU A 155 7.77 14.26 -11.84
N PHE A 156 6.49 14.56 -11.76
CA PHE A 156 5.85 14.80 -10.47
C PHE A 156 4.38 14.42 -10.46
N LEU A 157 3.89 14.13 -9.26
CA LEU A 157 2.48 13.95 -8.93
C LEU A 157 1.98 15.22 -8.25
N ALA A 158 0.84 15.75 -8.68
CA ALA A 158 0.24 16.93 -8.07
C ALA A 158 -1.29 16.86 -8.04
N VAL A 159 -1.89 17.35 -6.95
CA VAL A 159 -3.34 17.50 -6.82
C VAL A 159 -3.79 18.79 -7.49
N THR A 160 -4.57 18.65 -8.57
CA THR A 160 -5.19 19.76 -9.28
C THR A 160 -6.68 19.51 -9.53
N ALA A 161 -7.41 20.52 -9.98
CA ALA A 161 -8.81 20.37 -10.37
C ALA A 161 -8.96 19.39 -11.54
N LEU A 162 -10.03 18.60 -11.53
CA LEU A 162 -10.43 17.84 -12.71
C LEU A 162 -10.94 18.83 -13.77
N ALA A 163 -10.53 18.61 -15.03
CA ALA A 163 -11.03 19.35 -16.18
C ALA A 163 -12.52 19.05 -16.44
#